data_AF-A0A9Q4MHU0-F1
#
_entry.id   AF-A0A9Q4MHU0-F1
#
_cell.length_a   1.000
_cell.length_b   1.000
_cell.length_c   1.000
_cell.angle_alpha   90.00
_cell.angle_beta   90.00
_cell.angle_gamma   90.00
#
_symmetry.space_group_name_H-M   'P 1'
#
loop_
_entity.id
_entity.type
_entity.pdbx_description
1 polymer ?
#
loop_
_entity_poly.entity_id
_entity_poly.type
_entity_poly.pdbx_seq_one_letter_code
_entity_poly.pdbx_strand_id
1 'polypeptide(L)' 'LLDVGHDPQAAQVLASALGTQPIPGNVTQAVYAALVDKDVLGDATALDEIVTHWHLAGLDYLRGQSAECLDGRLAEISV' A
#
# COMPACT_ATOMS: atom_id res chain seq x y z
N LEU A 1 1.75 12.85 -2.62
CA LEU A 1 1.51 12.16 -3.90
C LEU A 1 0.16 11.46 -3.79
N LEU A 2 -0.62 11.39 -4.87
CA LEU A 2 -1.86 10.62 -4.94
C LEU A 2 -1.77 9.70 -6.16
N ASP A 3 -2.13 8.43 -5.99
CA ASP A 3 -2.11 7.40 -7.03
C ASP A 3 -3.40 6.57 -6.93
N VAL A 4 -3.92 6.11 -8.06
CA VAL A 4 -5.15 5.29 -8.18
C VAL A 4 -4.87 3.86 -8.66
N GLY A 5 -3.60 3.55 -8.92
CA GLY A 5 -3.10 2.22 -9.19
C GLY A 5 -3.42 1.28 -8.03
N HIS A 6 -3.83 0.07 -8.37
CA HIS A 6 -4.38 -0.90 -7.42
C HIS A 6 -4.04 -2.33 -7.86
N ASP A 7 -2.94 -2.45 -8.59
CA ASP A 7 -2.37 -3.70 -9.04
C ASP A 7 -0.85 -3.68 -8.79
N PRO A 8 -0.21 -4.86 -8.60
CA PRO A 8 1.18 -4.91 -8.19
C PRO A 8 2.14 -4.28 -9.20
N GLN A 9 1.80 -4.28 -10.49
CA GLN A 9 2.62 -3.64 -11.51
C GLN A 9 2.61 -2.11 -11.37
N ALA A 10 1.44 -1.51 -11.12
CA ALA A 10 1.33 -0.09 -10.82
C ALA A 10 2.10 0.26 -9.52
N ALA A 11 2.01 -0.57 -8.49
CA ALA A 11 2.74 -0.38 -7.23
C ALA A 11 4.27 -0.41 -7.44
N GLN A 12 4.80 -1.29 -8.30
CA GLN A 12 6.22 -1.33 -8.66
C GLN A 12 6.69 -0.07 -9.40
N VAL A 13 5.86 0.46 -10.30
CA VAL A 13 6.15 1.73 -11.01
C VAL A 13 6.18 2.88 -10.01
N LEU A 14 5.22 2.92 -9.08
CA LEU A 14 5.18 3.91 -8.00
C LEU A 14 6.42 3.81 -7.10
N ALA A 15 6.80 2.61 -6.67
CA ALA A 15 7.99 2.36 -5.86
C ALA A 15 9.26 2.86 -6.56
N SER A 16 9.39 2.57 -7.86
CA SER A 16 10.52 3.03 -8.68
C SER A 16 10.56 4.55 -8.78
N ALA A 17 9.41 5.19 -9.01
CA ALA A 17 9.31 6.64 -9.11
C ALA A 17 9.67 7.33 -7.78
N LEU A 18 9.21 6.79 -6.65
CA LEU A 18 9.52 7.30 -5.31
C LEU A 18 11.01 7.08 -4.95
N GLY A 19 11.60 5.94 -5.32
CA GLY A 19 13.01 5.64 -5.08
C GLY A 19 13.98 6.62 -5.76
N THR A 20 13.54 7.32 -6.81
CA THR A 20 14.34 8.38 -7.46
C THR A 20 14.24 9.75 -6.76
N GLN A 21 13.39 9.88 -5.74
CA GLN A 21 13.06 11.13 -5.06
C GLN A 21 13.22 10.98 -3.54
N PRO A 22 14.45 10.78 -3.03
CA PRO A 22 14.67 10.60 -1.61
C PRO A 22 14.27 11.87 -0.82
N ILE A 23 13.59 11.66 0.29
CA ILE A 23 13.15 12.72 1.21
C ILE A 23 13.98 12.71 2.50
N PRO A 24 14.11 13.85 3.20
CA PRO A 24 14.83 13.91 4.47
C PRO A 24 14.32 12.86 5.46
N GLY A 25 15.25 12.06 6.01
CA GLY A 25 14.94 10.98 6.95
C GLY A 25 14.42 9.68 6.31
N ASN A 26 14.17 9.66 5.00
CA ASN A 26 13.68 8.50 4.26
C ASN A 26 12.39 7.87 4.87
N VAL A 27 11.52 8.73 5.42
CA VAL A 27 10.27 8.30 6.06
C VAL A 27 9.10 8.54 5.13
N THR A 28 8.61 7.48 4.49
CA THR A 28 7.41 7.53 3.66
C THR A 28 6.22 6.99 4.45
N GLN A 29 5.12 7.75 4.49
CA GLN A 29 3.86 7.31 5.09
C GLN A 29 2.84 7.08 3.99
N ALA A 30 2.24 5.90 3.95
CA ALA A 30 1.19 5.54 2.99
C ALA A 30 -0.17 5.53 3.68
N VAL A 31 -1.17 6.14 3.04
CA VAL A 31 -2.58 5.95 3.39
C VAL A 31 -3.16 5.02 2.34
N TYR A 32 -3.64 3.84 2.75
CA TYR A 32 -4.03 2.78 1.83
C TYR A 32 -5.41 2.23 2.16
N ALA A 33 -6.18 2.01 1.10
CA ALA A 33 -7.50 1.39 1.14
C ALA A 33 -7.69 0.61 -0.16
N ALA A 34 -8.26 -0.58 -0.08
CA ALA A 34 -8.40 -1.44 -1.23
C ALA A 34 -9.72 -2.21 -1.27
N LEU A 35 -10.05 -2.64 -2.47
CA LEU A 35 -11.16 -3.52 -2.80
C LEU A 35 -10.86 -4.97 -2.40
N VAL A 36 -11.88 -5.75 -2.01
CA VAL A 36 -11.72 -7.15 -1.54
C VAL A 36 -11.04 -8.05 -2.57
N ASP A 37 -11.28 -7.82 -3.85
CA ASP A 37 -10.76 -8.62 -4.96
C ASP A 37 -9.38 -8.17 -5.46
N LYS A 38 -8.74 -7.21 -4.78
CA LYS A 38 -7.40 -6.75 -5.14
C LYS A 38 -6.30 -7.52 -4.42
N ASP A 39 -5.16 -7.59 -5.10
CA ASP A 39 -3.94 -8.19 -4.58
C ASP A 39 -3.18 -7.20 -3.70
N VAL A 40 -3.70 -7.01 -2.48
CA VAL A 40 -3.11 -6.10 -1.50
C VAL A 40 -1.74 -6.57 -1.03
N LEU A 41 -1.46 -7.88 -1.08
CA LEU A 41 -0.17 -8.43 -0.69
C LEU A 41 0.89 -8.10 -1.74
N GLY A 42 0.55 -8.27 -3.03
CA GLY A 42 1.41 -7.88 -4.13
C GLY A 42 1.69 -6.37 -4.14
N ASP A 43 0.67 -5.54 -3.90
CA ASP A 43 0.83 -4.08 -3.78
C ASP A 43 1.79 -3.71 -2.63
N ALA A 44 1.57 -4.27 -1.44
CA ALA A 44 2.38 -3.96 -0.27
C ALA A 44 3.82 -4.47 -0.41
N THR A 45 4.00 -5.67 -0.94
CA THR A 45 5.33 -6.24 -1.22
C THR A 45 6.12 -5.37 -2.20
N ALA A 46 5.46 -4.82 -3.23
CA ALA A 46 6.11 -3.93 -4.18
C ALA A 46 6.56 -2.59 -3.55
N LEU A 47 5.94 -2.18 -2.45
CA LEU A 47 6.18 -0.90 -1.77
C LEU A 47 6.98 -1.04 -0.47
N ASP A 48 7.35 -2.25 -0.06
CA ASP A 48 7.92 -2.56 1.25
C ASP A 48 9.20 -1.77 1.56
N GLU A 49 10.11 -1.67 0.60
CA GLU A 49 11.38 -0.92 0.72
C GLU A 49 11.19 0.61 0.73
N ILE A 50 10.00 1.09 0.37
CA ILE A 50 9.71 2.52 0.23
C ILE A 50 8.86 3.04 1.38
N VAL A 51 7.82 2.29 1.78
CA VAL A 51 6.83 2.71 2.76
C VAL A 51 7.27 2.33 4.16
N THR A 52 7.54 3.33 4.99
CA THR A 52 7.97 3.13 6.37
C THR A 52 6.79 2.93 7.33
N HIS A 53 5.64 3.57 7.05
CA HIS A 53 4.45 3.48 7.89
C HIS A 53 3.18 3.40 7.06
N TRP A 54 2.30 2.45 7.40
CA TRP A 54 1.00 2.26 6.77
C TRP A 54 -0.11 2.81 7.66
N HIS A 55 -1.00 3.60 7.06
CA HIS A 55 -2.27 4.06 7.63
C HIS A 55 -3.40 3.43 6.82
N LEU A 56 -4.03 2.41 7.39
CA LEU A 56 -5.07 1.65 6.70
C LEU A 56 -6.44 2.31 6.89
N ALA A 57 -7.19 2.44 5.80
CA ALA A 57 -8.54 2.98 5.81
C ALA A 57 -9.53 1.97 5.23
N GLY A 58 -10.71 1.92 5.83
CA GLY A 58 -11.83 1.15 5.30
C GLY A 58 -12.55 1.87 4.16
N LEU A 59 -13.21 1.10 3.30
CA LEU A 59 -14.10 1.65 2.28
C LEU A 59 -15.55 1.20 2.52
N ASP A 60 -16.48 2.15 2.63
CA ASP A 60 -17.89 1.88 2.94
C ASP A 60 -18.71 1.61 1.67
N TYR A 61 -18.51 0.44 1.07
CA TYR A 61 -19.32 -0.08 -0.04
C TYR A 61 -19.17 -1.60 -0.20
N LEU A 62 -20.00 -2.22 -1.05
CA LEU A 62 -20.15 -3.68 -1.18
C LEU A 62 -18.85 -4.48 -1.37
N ARG A 63 -17.86 -3.91 -2.05
CA ARG A 63 -16.56 -4.56 -2.30
C ARG A 63 -15.42 -3.92 -1.49
N GLY A 64 -15.72 -2.96 -0.64
CA GLY A 64 -14.73 -2.30 0.19
C GLY A 64 -14.18 -3.25 1.26
N GLN A 65 -12.89 -3.17 1.53
CA GLN A 65 -12.30 -3.81 2.71
C GLN A 65 -12.36 -2.85 3.90
N SER A 66 -12.49 -3.38 5.11
CA SER A 66 -12.26 -2.62 6.34
C SER A 66 -10.76 -2.48 6.61
N ALA A 67 -10.38 -1.51 7.44
CA ALA A 67 -8.98 -1.33 7.83
C ALA A 67 -8.46 -2.56 8.59
N GLU A 68 -9.28 -3.19 9.43
CA GLU A 68 -8.94 -4.39 10.21
C GLU A 68 -8.72 -5.61 9.31
N CYS A 69 -9.51 -5.74 8.24
CA CYS A 69 -9.33 -6.82 7.27
C CYS A 69 -8.02 -6.65 6.48
N LEU A 70 -7.70 -5.41 6.10
CA LEU A 70 -6.42 -5.08 5.46
C LEU A 70 -5.25 -5.35 6.41
N ASP A 71 -5.35 -4.94 7.67
CA ASP A 71 -4.32 -5.15 8.70
C ASP A 71 -4.02 -6.63 8.88
N GLY A 72 -5.07 -7.44 9.02
CA GLY A 72 -4.93 -8.90 9.13
C GLY A 72 -4.25 -9.55 7.93
N ARG A 73 -4.49 -9.04 6.71
CA ARG A 73 -3.81 -9.53 5.50
C ARG A 73 -2.35 -9.08 5.45
N LEU A 74 -2.08 -7.80 5.75
CA LEU A 74 -0.73 -7.23 5.65
C LEU A 74 0.20 -7.66 6.77
N ALA A 75 -0.33 -8.09 7.92
CA ALA A 75 0.44 -8.68 9.00
C ALA A 75 1.27 -9.91 8.55
N GLU A 76 0.89 -10.57 7.45
CA GLU A 76 1.62 -11.71 6.88
C GLU A 76 2.95 -11.31 6.19
N ILE A 77 3.16 -10.03 5.89
CA ILE A 77 4.34 -9.52 5.15
C ILE A 77 5.51 -9.18 6.11
N SER A 78 5.25 -9.01 7.41
CA SER A 78 6.30 -8.68 8.38
C SER A 78 7.11 -9.93 8.78
N VAL A 79 8.22 -10.20 8.07
CA VAL A 79 9.31 -11.10 8.49
C VAL A 79 10.62 -10.34 8.57
#